data_AF-A0AAW3EL15-F1
#
_entry.id   AF-A0AAW3EL15-F1
#
_cell.length_a   1.000
_cell.length_b   1.000
_cell.length_c   1.000
_cell.angle_alpha   90.00
_cell.angle_beta   90.00
_cell.angle_gamma   90.00
#
_symmetry.space_group_name_H-M   'P 1'
#
loop_
_entity.id
_entity.type
_entity.pdbx_description
1 polymer ?
#
loop_
_entity_poly.entity_id
_entity_poly.type
_entity_poly.pdbx_seq_one_letter_code
_entity_poly.pdbx_strand_id
1 'polypeptide(L)'
;MARKPLGKYRQREIRTVGLMIELYDKHHPEADDSAQYKDLFNYAIKRLERCQFGEDKPACKHCPIHCYQPARREAIKAIMRWSGPRMLLRHPILAIRHLIDDHRPVPDHPRPKSVTAESIKKASK
;
A
#
# COMPACT_ATOMS: atom_id res chain seq x y z
N MET A 1 20.72 4.62 -9.96
CA MET A 1 19.80 5.73 -9.69
C MET A 1 19.08 5.45 -8.37
N ALA A 2 19.43 6.15 -7.29
CA ALA A 2 18.74 6.00 -6.00
C ALA A 2 17.31 6.54 -6.14
N ARG A 3 16.30 5.69 -5.90
CA ARG A 3 14.90 6.11 -5.91
C ARG A 3 14.68 7.09 -4.76
N LYS A 4 13.97 8.19 -5.02
CA LYS A 4 13.55 9.15 -3.99
C LYS A 4 12.82 8.39 -2.87
N PRO A 5 13.10 8.67 -1.58
CA PRO A 5 12.43 7.98 -0.48
C PRO A 5 10.92 8.19 -0.58
N LEU A 6 10.16 7.13 -0.28
CA LEU A 6 8.70 7.19 -0.19
C LEU A 6 8.29 8.21 0.87
N GLY A 7 7.15 8.88 0.73
CA GLY A 7 6.68 9.77 1.77
C GLY A 7 6.07 9.01 2.96
N LYS A 8 5.82 9.75 4.05
CA LYS A 8 5.43 9.18 5.35
C LYS A 8 4.15 8.36 5.30
N TYR A 9 3.22 8.69 4.40
CA TYR A 9 1.96 7.97 4.29
C TYR A 9 2.16 6.60 3.63
N ARG A 10 2.82 6.55 2.48
CA ARG A 10 3.09 5.27 1.81
C ARG A 10 4.03 4.36 2.59
N GLN A 11 5.00 4.91 3.32
CA GLN A 11 5.84 4.11 4.22
C GLN A 11 5.01 3.44 5.33
N ARG A 12 4.02 4.16 5.87
CA ARG A 12 3.09 3.63 6.87
C ARG A 12 2.25 2.49 6.29
N GLU A 13 1.71 2.67 5.09
CA GLU A 13 0.95 1.64 4.38
C GLU A 13 1.78 0.37 4.17
N ILE A 14 3.04 0.50 3.75
CA ILE A 14 3.97 -0.64 3.63
C ILE A 14 4.14 -1.33 4.98
N ARG A 15 4.37 -0.57 6.05
CA ARG A 15 4.53 -1.14 7.41
C ARG A 15 3.27 -1.86 7.87
N THR A 16 2.09 -1.27 7.67
CA THR A 16 0.80 -1.87 8.04
C THR A 16 0.57 -3.18 7.30
N VAL A 17 0.76 -3.19 5.97
CA VAL A 17 0.61 -4.39 5.16
C VAL A 17 1.59 -5.49 5.59
N GLY A 18 2.85 -5.14 5.85
CA GLY A 18 3.85 -6.11 6.31
C GLY A 18 3.45 -6.78 7.63
N LEU A 19 3.02 -5.99 8.61
CA LEU A 19 2.56 -6.53 9.90
C LEU A 19 1.28 -7.36 9.77
N MET A 20 0.36 -6.97 8.89
CA MET A 20 -0.86 -7.74 8.63
C MET A 20 -0.55 -9.10 8.00
N ILE A 21 0.40 -9.16 7.06
CA ILE A 21 0.84 -10.40 6.41
C ILE A 21 1.57 -11.29 7.42
N GLU A 22 2.52 -10.74 8.18
CA GLU A 22 3.26 -11.49 9.20
C GLU A 22 2.32 -12.08 10.27
N LEU A 23 1.32 -11.30 10.69
CA LEU A 23 0.29 -11.73 11.62
C LEU A 23 -0.54 -12.90 11.05
N TYR A 24 -0.85 -12.86 9.77
CA TYR A 24 -1.63 -13.89 9.07
C TYR A 24 -0.84 -15.18 8.88
N ASP A 25 0.41 -15.07 8.41
CA ASP A 25 1.36 -16.17 8.17
C ASP A 25 1.57 -16.99 9.46
N LYS A 26 1.80 -16.32 10.59
CA LYS A 26 1.95 -16.97 11.91
C LYS A 26 0.74 -17.80 12.36
N HIS A 27 -0.45 -17.52 11.86
CA HIS A 27 -1.67 -18.24 12.22
C HIS A 27 -2.11 -19.27 11.18
N HIS A 28 -1.65 -19.11 9.94
CA HIS A 28 -1.90 -20.05 8.85
C HIS A 28 -0.54 -20.56 8.31
N PRO A 29 0.22 -21.31 9.13
CA PRO A 29 1.45 -21.94 8.67
C PRO A 29 1.08 -23.12 7.77
N GLU A 30 0.76 -22.86 6.51
CA GLU A 30 0.77 -23.92 5.49
C GLU A 30 2.23 -24.19 5.12
N ALA A 31 2.59 -25.47 5.03
CA ALA A 31 3.97 -25.97 5.09
C ALA A 31 4.91 -25.50 3.95
N ASP A 32 4.43 -24.70 2.99
CA ASP A 32 5.20 -24.18 1.85
C ASP A 32 4.88 -22.70 1.50
N ASP A 33 4.09 -22.00 2.33
CA ASP A 33 3.44 -20.73 1.95
C ASP A 33 4.17 -19.44 2.38
N SER A 34 5.20 -19.52 3.21
CA SER A 34 5.95 -18.32 3.65
C SER A 34 6.59 -17.58 2.46
N ALA A 35 6.98 -18.32 1.41
CA ALA A 35 7.44 -17.73 0.15
C ALA A 35 6.33 -16.93 -0.56
N GLN A 36 5.09 -17.44 -0.55
CA GLN A 36 3.95 -16.76 -1.16
C GLN A 36 3.62 -15.44 -0.45
N TYR A 37 3.66 -15.41 0.88
CA TYR A 37 3.43 -14.20 1.67
C TYR A 37 4.52 -13.15 1.44
N LYS A 38 5.79 -13.58 1.35
CA LYS A 38 6.91 -12.70 0.99
C LYS A 38 6.75 -12.12 -0.42
N ASP A 39 6.31 -12.92 -1.37
CA ASP A 39 6.04 -12.47 -2.74
C ASP A 39 4.84 -11.52 -2.82
N LEU A 40 3.79 -11.77 -2.04
CA LEU A 40 2.65 -10.87 -1.92
C LEU A 40 3.06 -9.52 -1.33
N PHE A 41 3.92 -9.52 -0.30
CA PHE A 41 4.45 -8.30 0.31
C PHE A 41 5.34 -7.52 -0.67
N ASN A 42 6.26 -8.19 -1.35
CA ASN A 42 7.12 -7.59 -2.38
C ASN A 42 6.30 -6.99 -3.52
N TYR A 43 5.22 -7.67 -3.93
CA TYR A 43 4.29 -7.15 -4.91
C TYR A 43 3.58 -5.88 -4.42
N ALA A 44 3.11 -5.88 -3.16
CA ALA A 44 2.46 -4.73 -2.56
C ALA A 44 3.39 -3.50 -2.50
N ILE A 45 4.65 -3.69 -2.10
CA ILE A 45 5.68 -2.65 -2.11
C ILE A 45 5.84 -2.07 -3.51
N LYS A 46 6.05 -2.92 -4.53
CA LYS A 46 6.22 -2.47 -5.92
C LYS A 46 5.03 -1.63 -6.41
N ARG A 47 3.80 -1.94 -5.98
CA ARG A 47 2.59 -1.17 -6.31
C ARG A 47 2.51 0.16 -5.57
N LEU A 48 2.90 0.21 -4.29
CA LEU A 48 2.93 1.44 -3.50
C LEU A 48 4.02 2.40 -3.99
N GLU A 49 5.19 1.89 -4.34
CA GLU A 49 6.29 2.68 -4.92
C GLU A 49 5.89 3.37 -6.23
N ARG A 50 5.15 2.65 -7.09
CA ARG A 50 4.74 3.11 -8.43
C ARG A 50 3.33 3.71 -8.46
N CYS A 51 2.74 4.00 -7.29
CA CYS A 51 1.39 4.55 -7.24
C CYS A 51 1.33 5.91 -7.95
N GLN A 52 0.39 6.07 -8.87
CA GLN A 52 0.23 7.31 -9.64
C GLN A 52 -0.23 8.48 -8.76
N PHE A 53 -0.98 8.20 -7.69
CA PHE A 53 -1.42 9.20 -6.73
C PHE A 53 -0.32 9.63 -5.73
N GLY A 54 0.80 8.92 -5.67
CA GLY A 54 1.89 9.26 -4.74
C GLY A 54 1.42 9.28 -3.28
N GLU A 55 1.62 10.42 -2.60
CA GLU A 55 1.21 10.62 -1.20
C GLU A 55 -0.26 11.01 -1.04
N ASP A 56 -0.91 11.50 -2.10
CA ASP A 56 -2.34 11.80 -2.14
C ASP A 56 -3.18 10.55 -2.43
N LYS A 57 -2.58 9.38 -2.32
CA LYS A 57 -3.20 8.08 -2.59
C LYS A 57 -4.41 7.88 -1.65
N PRO A 58 -5.60 7.56 -2.18
CA PRO A 58 -6.71 7.10 -1.35
C PRO A 58 -6.43 5.69 -0.84
N ALA A 59 -7.22 5.26 0.15
CA ALA A 59 -7.20 3.88 0.62
C ALA A 59 -7.29 2.89 -0.55
N CYS A 60 -6.52 1.78 -0.50
CA CYS A 60 -6.46 0.82 -1.60
C CYS A 60 -7.84 0.23 -1.96
N LYS A 61 -8.74 0.14 -0.97
CA LYS A 61 -10.13 -0.31 -1.12
C LYS A 61 -10.97 0.63 -1.99
N HIS A 62 -10.72 1.94 -1.92
CA HIS A 62 -11.47 2.99 -2.60
C HIS A 62 -10.74 3.55 -3.83
N CYS A 63 -9.57 3.00 -4.16
CA CYS A 63 -8.77 3.47 -5.29
C CYS A 63 -9.50 3.19 -6.63
N PRO A 64 -9.70 4.22 -7.49
CA PRO A 64 -10.40 4.05 -8.78
C PRO A 64 -9.55 3.28 -9.79
N ILE A 65 -8.23 3.20 -9.59
CA ILE A 65 -7.31 2.47 -10.45
C ILE A 65 -7.18 1.02 -9.98
N HIS A 66 -7.47 0.07 -10.88
CA HIS A 66 -7.26 -1.35 -10.65
C HIS A 66 -5.79 -1.76 -10.85
N CYS A 67 -4.92 -1.47 -9.88
CA CYS A 67 -3.49 -1.74 -9.99
C CYS A 67 -3.04 -3.14 -9.54
N TYR A 68 -3.85 -3.83 -8.73
CA TYR A 68 -3.58 -5.21 -8.29
C TYR A 68 -4.17 -6.22 -9.27
N GLN A 69 -3.41 -7.29 -9.55
CA GLN A 69 -3.93 -8.49 -10.20
C GLN A 69 -5.08 -9.10 -9.36
N PRO A 70 -6.14 -9.65 -9.98
CA PRO A 70 -7.31 -10.17 -9.25
C PRO A 70 -6.96 -11.16 -8.13
N ALA A 71 -6.17 -12.19 -8.42
CA ALA A 71 -5.75 -13.19 -7.43
C ALA A 71 -5.01 -12.57 -6.23
N ARG A 72 -4.05 -11.66 -6.49
CA ARG A 72 -3.29 -10.96 -5.43
C ARG A 72 -4.16 -9.99 -4.63
N ARG A 73 -5.18 -9.40 -5.26
CA ARG A 73 -6.17 -8.53 -4.61
C ARG A 73 -7.03 -9.33 -3.65
N GLU A 74 -7.43 -10.54 -4.02
CA GLU A 74 -8.21 -11.42 -3.15
C GLU A 74 -7.38 -11.89 -1.96
N ALA A 75 -6.13 -12.30 -2.19
CA ALA A 75 -5.21 -12.68 -1.13
C ALA A 75 -5.02 -11.55 -0.11
N ILE A 76 -4.73 -10.32 -0.56
CA ILE A 76 -4.56 -9.20 0.38
C ILE A 76 -5.85 -8.82 1.10
N LYS A 77 -7.01 -8.94 0.45
CA LYS A 77 -8.31 -8.71 1.10
C LYS A 77 -8.58 -9.75 2.19
N ALA A 78 -8.27 -11.02 1.95
CA ALA A 78 -8.40 -12.08 2.95
C ALA A 78 -7.53 -11.77 4.18
N ILE A 79 -6.27 -11.40 3.96
CA ILE A 79 -5.34 -10.98 5.00
C ILE A 79 -5.85 -9.75 5.75
N MET A 80 -6.24 -8.67 5.06
CA MET A 80 -6.77 -7.46 5.70
C MET A 80 -8.03 -7.76 6.53
N ARG A 81 -8.92 -8.62 6.04
CA ARG A 81 -10.17 -8.99 6.75
C ARG A 81 -9.88 -9.78 8.03
N TRP A 82 -8.91 -10.69 7.99
CA TRP A 82 -8.57 -11.52 9.15
C TRP A 82 -7.67 -10.77 10.15
N SER A 83 -6.64 -10.09 9.65
CA SER A 83 -5.64 -9.37 10.44
C SER A 83 -6.15 -8.04 10.97
N GLY A 84 -7.08 -7.36 10.28
CA GLY A 84 -7.57 -6.02 10.65
C GLY A 84 -8.06 -5.90 12.10
N PRO A 85 -9.07 -6.69 12.52
CA PRO A 85 -9.55 -6.67 13.91
C PRO A 85 -8.47 -7.06 14.93
N ARG A 86 -7.54 -7.94 14.53
CA ARG A 86 -6.46 -8.46 15.40
C ARG A 86 -5.28 -7.49 15.54
N MET A 87 -5.07 -6.63 14.55
CA MET A 87 -4.07 -5.57 14.59
C MET A 87 -4.37 -4.54 15.69
N LEU A 88 -5.64 -4.35 16.08
CA LEU A 88 -6.01 -3.50 17.21
C LEU A 88 -5.43 -4.01 18.54
N LEU A 89 -5.27 -5.32 18.70
CA LEU A 89 -4.74 -5.92 19.92
C LEU A 89 -3.20 -5.83 20.02
N ARG A 90 -2.49 -5.96 18.89
CA ARG A 90 -1.01 -5.95 18.86
C ARG A 90 -0.40 -4.58 18.56
N HIS A 91 -1.04 -3.81 17.69
CA HIS A 91 -0.55 -2.53 17.18
C HIS A 91 -1.68 -1.48 17.14
N PRO A 92 -2.29 -1.14 18.31
CA PRO A 92 -3.50 -0.32 18.39
C PRO A 92 -3.35 1.03 17.67
N ILE A 93 -2.23 1.73 17.88
CA ILE A 93 -1.98 3.05 17.27
C ILE A 93 -1.92 2.95 15.74
N LEU A 94 -1.27 1.92 15.20
CA LEU A 94 -1.13 1.74 13.76
C LEU A 94 -2.47 1.32 13.13
N ALA A 95 -3.20 0.43 13.80
CA ALA A 95 -4.51 -0.05 13.36
C ALA A 95 -5.54 1.10 13.32
N ILE A 96 -5.65 1.89 14.38
CA ILE A 96 -6.54 3.06 14.42
C ILE A 96 -6.19 4.04 13.30
N ARG A 97 -4.89 4.32 13.11
CA ARG A 97 -4.45 5.24 12.05
C ARG A 97 -4.77 4.73 10.65
N HIS A 98 -4.61 3.43 10.41
CA HIS A 98 -5.00 2.80 9.15
C HIS A 98 -6.51 2.89 8.90
N LEU A 99 -7.33 2.69 9.95
CA LEU A 99 -8.80 2.87 9.86
C LEU A 99 -9.19 4.33 9.56
N ILE A 100 -8.48 5.30 10.12
CA ILE A 100 -8.70 6.72 9.78
C ILE A 100 -8.30 7.00 8.32
N ASP A 101 -7.17 6.44 7.88
CA ASP A 101 -6.68 6.59 6.52
C ASP A 101 -7.63 5.92 5.48
N ASP A 102 -8.38 4.89 5.88
CA ASP A 102 -9.44 4.26 5.07
C ASP A 102 -10.58 5.23 4.70
N HIS A 103 -10.82 6.26 5.51
CA HIS A 103 -11.84 7.29 5.27
C HIS A 103 -11.34 8.49 4.46
N ARG A 104 -10.10 8.46 3.95
CA ARG A 104 -9.60 9.55 3.10
C ARG A 104 -10.43 9.66 1.81
N PRO A 105 -10.81 10.88 1.40
CA PRO A 105 -11.57 11.08 0.18
C PRO A 105 -10.77 10.61 -1.03
N VAL A 106 -11.48 10.05 -2.01
CA VAL A 106 -10.89 9.64 -3.28
C VAL A 106 -10.65 10.89 -4.13
N PRO A 107 -9.41 11.20 -4.52
CA PRO A 107 -9.16 12.30 -5.44
C PRO A 107 -9.70 11.96 -6.84
N ASP A 108 -10.32 12.94 -7.52
CA ASP A 108 -11.01 12.78 -8.81
C ASP A 108 -10.14 12.24 -9.95
N HIS A 109 -8.81 12.39 -9.83
CA HIS A 109 -7.85 12.07 -10.87
C HIS A 109 -6.44 11.89 -10.26
N PRO A 110 -5.62 10.97 -10.78
CA PRO A 110 -4.21 10.92 -10.41
C PRO A 110 -3.55 12.20 -10.92
N ARG A 111 -3.22 13.12 -10.02
CA ARG A 111 -2.42 14.30 -10.39
C ARG A 111 -1.15 13.80 -11.09
N PRO A 112 -0.87 14.21 -12.34
CA PRO A 112 0.39 13.85 -12.98
C PRO A 112 1.51 14.29 -12.04
N LYS A 113 2.51 13.41 -11.84
CA LYS A 113 3.68 13.70 -11.02
C LYS A 113 4.13 15.11 -11.36
N SER A 114 4.05 16.02 -10.38
CA SER A 114 4.40 17.43 -10.52
C SER A 114 5.52 17.56 -11.55
N VAL A 115 5.21 18.16 -12.70
CA VAL A 115 6.20 18.51 -13.71
C VAL A 115 7.30 19.24 -12.93
N THR A 116 8.46 18.62 -12.79
CA THR A 116 9.55 19.24 -12.04
C THR A 116 9.90 20.54 -12.75
N ALA A 117 10.33 21.57 -12.00
CA ALA A 117 10.71 22.86 -12.57
C ALA A 117 11.75 22.74 -13.71
N GLU A 118 12.46 21.61 -13.81
CA GLU A 118 13.35 21.26 -14.93
C GLU A 118 12.64 21.00 -16.25
N SER A 119 11.43 20.42 -16.25
CA SER A 119 10.69 20.15 -17.49
C SER A 119 10.09 21.41 -18.12
N ILE A 120 9.82 22.45 -17.31
CA ILE A 120 9.37 23.76 -17.81
C ILE A 120 10.52 24.48 -18.51
N LYS A 121 11.75 24.42 -17.96
CA LYS A 121 12.93 25.06 -18.56
C LYS A 121 13.38 24.43 -19.88
N LYS A 122 13.05 23.15 -20.13
CA LYS A 122 13.43 22.43 -21.36
C LYS A 122 12.44 22.64 -22.52
N ALA A 123 11.27 23.22 -22.27
CA ALA A 123 10.26 23.52 -23.29
C ALA A 123 10.30 24.98 -23.77
N SER A 124 11.07 25.85 -23.12
CA SER A 124 11.28 27.26 -23.51
C SER A 124 12.67 27.53 -24.09
N LYS A 125 13.36 26.49 -24.58
CA LYS A 125 14.60 26.63 -25.35
C LYS A 125 14.50 25.84 -26.64
#